data_AF-A0AAD4HJ52-F1
#
_entry.id   AF-A0AAD4HJ52-F1
#
_cell.length_a   1.000
_cell.length_b   1.000
_cell.length_c   1.000
_cell.angle_alpha   90.00
_cell.angle_beta   90.00
_cell.angle_gamma   90.00
#
_symmetry.space_group_name_H-M   'P 1'
#
loop_
_entity.id
_entity.type
_entity.pdbx_description
1 polymer ?
#
loop_
_entity_poly.entity_id
_entity_poly.type
_entity_poly.pdbx_seq_one_letter_code
_entity_poly.pdbx_strand_id
1 'polypeptide(L)'
;METTYPVAPFTLEPPDERHSRAPEFYGFVAWTSTSVLFVLYVLWALLPDEHIVWLGVEWYPSREWTLLLPAYSIVLVLLTYFVYFAIAIARTPSFSDPNTFIDTKAHLPALDTNQHLKHADPGAIPELYDIPIGMVNRVVYGPHRSRNEIRPSGESSSKADKVQESPQTP
;
A
#
# COMPACT_ATOMS: atom_id res chain seq x y z
N MET A 1 22.37 -39.44 28.71
CA MET A 1 21.40 -38.73 27.86
C MET A 1 21.97 -37.34 27.64
N GLU A 2 22.57 -37.15 26.49
CA GLU A 2 23.36 -35.97 26.13
C GLU A 2 22.40 -34.91 25.55
N THR A 3 22.30 -33.75 26.19
CA THR A 3 21.47 -32.65 25.71
C THR A 3 22.25 -31.83 24.69
N THR A 4 22.16 -32.20 23.41
CA THR A 4 22.75 -31.43 22.32
C THR A 4 21.87 -30.22 22.01
N TYR A 5 22.25 -29.05 22.51
CA TYR A 5 21.76 -27.78 21.98
C TYR A 5 22.56 -27.44 20.71
N PRO A 6 21.91 -27.11 19.58
CA PRO A 6 22.62 -26.62 18.41
C PRO A 6 23.12 -25.19 18.68
N VAL A 7 24.43 -25.03 18.83
CA VAL A 7 25.08 -23.72 18.80
C VAL A 7 25.03 -23.23 17.36
N ALA A 8 24.19 -22.23 17.09
CA ALA A 8 24.21 -21.55 15.81
C ALA A 8 25.43 -20.60 15.76
N PRO A 9 26.36 -20.75 14.79
CA PRO A 9 27.41 -19.77 14.57
C PRO A 9 26.82 -18.59 13.79
N PHE A 10 26.09 -17.70 14.47
CA PHE A 10 25.77 -16.39 13.91
C PHE A 10 26.93 -15.45 14.21
N THR A 11 27.91 -15.40 13.30
CA THR A 11 28.83 -14.28 13.23
C THR A 11 28.02 -13.09 12.71
N LEU A 12 27.56 -12.22 13.62
CA LEU A 12 27.14 -10.86 13.25
C LEU A 12 28.42 -10.13 12.85
N GLU A 13 28.85 -10.26 11.59
CA GLU A 13 29.75 -9.25 11.04
C GLU A 13 28.98 -7.93 11.07
N PRO A 14 29.46 -6.89 11.80
CA PRO A 14 28.87 -5.58 11.65
C PRO A 14 29.04 -5.21 10.16
N PRO A 15 28.02 -4.63 9.49
CA PRO A 15 28.27 -4.04 8.20
C PRO A 15 29.41 -3.05 8.39
N ASP A 16 30.47 -3.19 7.58
CA ASP A 16 31.51 -2.19 7.42
C ASP A 16 30.83 -0.94 6.84
N GLU A 17 30.15 -0.18 7.70
CA GLU A 17 29.63 1.14 7.42
C GLU A 17 30.84 2.09 7.36
N ARG A 18 31.65 1.92 6.31
CA ARG A 18 32.42 3.01 5.74
C ARG A 18 31.38 4.02 5.24
N HIS A 19 30.88 4.84 6.16
CA HIS A 19 30.26 6.11 5.83
C HIS A 19 31.30 6.93 5.08
N SER A 20 31.32 6.75 3.76
CA SER A 20 32.03 7.62 2.86
C SER A 20 31.51 9.01 3.16
N ARG A 21 32.36 9.91 3.66
CA ARG A 21 32.00 11.32 3.92
C ARG A 21 31.68 12.09 2.64
N ALA A 22 31.85 11.45 1.47
CA ALA A 22 31.66 12.06 0.17
C ALA A 22 30.28 12.72 -0.03
N PRO A 23 29.13 12.11 0.37
CA PRO A 23 27.81 12.73 0.20
C PRO A 23 27.65 14.06 0.96
N GLU A 24 28.28 14.20 2.13
CA GLU A 24 28.20 15.42 2.95
C GLU A 24 28.91 16.61 2.28
N PHE A 25 30.07 16.35 1.68
CA PHE A 25 30.81 17.38 0.94
C PHE A 25 30.09 17.82 -0.33
N TYR A 26 29.49 16.88 -1.07
CA TYR A 26 28.70 17.23 -2.27
C TYR A 26 27.48 18.07 -1.90
N GLY A 27 26.78 17.73 -0.81
CA GLY A 27 25.66 18.52 -0.31
C GLY A 27 26.06 19.95 0.04
N PHE A 28 27.19 20.13 0.75
CA PHE A 28 27.69 21.46 1.11
C PHE A 28 28.09 22.30 -0.11
N VAL A 29 28.80 21.70 -1.07
CA VAL A 29 29.22 22.38 -2.30
C VAL A 29 27.99 22.72 -3.16
N ALA A 30 27.04 21.81 -3.30
CA ALA A 30 25.79 22.04 -4.03
C ALA A 30 24.95 23.15 -3.37
N TRP A 31 24.81 23.15 -2.04
CA TRP A 31 24.08 24.17 -1.30
C TRP A 31 24.73 25.54 -1.41
N THR A 32 26.06 25.62 -1.23
CA THR A 32 26.81 26.88 -1.32
C THR A 32 26.77 27.43 -2.73
N SER A 33 27.05 26.61 -3.75
CA SER A 33 27.01 27.03 -5.15
C SER A 33 25.62 27.48 -5.58
N THR A 34 24.58 26.73 -5.21
CA THR A 34 23.18 27.09 -5.50
C THR A 34 22.79 28.38 -4.81
N SER A 35 23.21 28.59 -3.56
CA SER A 35 22.93 29.83 -2.81
C SER A 35 23.62 31.04 -3.46
N VAL A 36 24.89 30.91 -3.85
CA VAL A 36 25.63 31.98 -4.55
C VAL A 36 24.96 32.31 -5.89
N LEU A 37 24.64 31.30 -6.70
CA LEU A 37 23.95 31.49 -7.98
C LEU A 37 22.57 32.13 -7.79
N PHE A 38 21.82 31.73 -6.75
CA PHE A 38 20.52 32.31 -6.43
C PHE A 38 20.62 33.78 -6.05
N VAL A 39 21.58 34.16 -5.21
CA VAL A 39 21.82 35.57 -4.86
C VAL A 39 22.21 36.37 -6.11
N LEU A 40 23.10 35.85 -6.96
CA LEU A 40 23.46 36.49 -8.23
C LEU A 40 22.25 36.64 -9.15
N TYR A 41 21.38 35.63 -9.23
CA TYR A 41 20.15 35.68 -10.00
C TYR A 41 19.18 36.76 -9.49
N VAL A 42 18.97 36.85 -8.17
CA VAL A 42 18.11 37.87 -7.56
C VAL A 42 18.70 39.28 -7.77
N LEU A 43 20.01 39.44 -7.59
CA LEU A 43 20.69 40.70 -7.87
C LEU A 43 20.53 41.09 -9.34
N TRP A 44 20.74 40.16 -10.26
CA TRP A 44 20.52 40.40 -11.69
C TRP A 44 19.06 40.74 -12.02
N ALA A 45 18.10 40.13 -11.33
CA ALA A 45 16.67 40.39 -11.53
C ALA A 45 16.22 41.77 -11.02
N LEU A 46 16.85 42.27 -9.94
CA LEU A 46 16.46 43.52 -9.29
C LEU A 46 17.29 44.74 -9.72
N LEU A 47 18.54 44.56 -10.17
CA LEU A 47 19.39 45.69 -10.55
C LEU A 47 18.90 46.40 -11.83
N PRO A 48 18.93 47.74 -11.89
CA PRO A 48 18.77 48.50 -13.13
C PRO A 48 19.91 48.26 -14.13
N ASP A 49 19.62 48.47 -15.42
CA ASP A 49 20.55 48.20 -16.54
C ASP A 49 21.86 48.98 -16.43
N GLU A 50 21.79 50.19 -15.88
CA GLU A 50 22.92 51.09 -15.70
C GLU A 50 24.04 50.44 -14.88
N HIS A 51 23.71 49.65 -13.86
CA HIS A 51 24.70 48.97 -13.02
C HIS A 51 25.28 47.72 -13.69
N ILE A 52 24.50 47.03 -14.53
CA ILE A 52 24.94 45.83 -15.26
C ILE A 52 25.91 46.22 -16.38
N VAL A 53 25.59 47.29 -17.11
CA VAL A 53 26.45 47.86 -18.14
C VAL A 53 27.72 48.44 -17.52
N TRP A 54 27.63 49.07 -16.33
CA TRP A 54 28.81 49.52 -15.60
C TRP A 54 29.73 48.38 -15.15
N LEU A 55 29.18 47.19 -14.85
CA LEU A 55 29.94 45.97 -14.57
C LEU A 55 30.65 45.39 -15.82
N GLY A 56 30.45 45.98 -17.01
CA GLY A 56 31.06 45.54 -18.26
C GLY A 56 30.31 44.41 -18.97
N VAL A 57 29.05 44.14 -18.59
CA VAL A 57 28.22 43.12 -19.23
C VAL A 57 27.32 43.77 -20.26
N GLU A 58 27.81 43.82 -21.51
CA GLU A 58 27.11 44.47 -22.62
C GLU A 58 26.01 43.59 -23.24
N TRP A 59 26.07 42.28 -23.00
CA TRP A 59 25.08 41.33 -23.49
C TRP A 59 24.58 40.42 -22.36
N TYR A 60 23.28 40.49 -22.08
CA TYR A 60 22.58 39.60 -21.16
C TYR A 60 21.19 39.24 -21.75
N PRO A 61 20.63 38.05 -21.44
CA PRO A 61 19.32 37.62 -21.96
C PRO A 61 18.20 38.54 -21.46
N SER A 62 17.06 38.59 -22.17
CA SER A 62 15.96 39.50 -21.81
C SER A 62 15.53 39.38 -20.33
N ARG A 63 15.23 40.51 -19.68
CA ARG A 63 14.81 40.53 -18.26
C ARG A 63 13.56 39.69 -18.00
N GLU A 64 12.77 39.39 -19.02
CA GLU A 64 11.57 38.55 -18.91
C GLU A 64 11.85 37.16 -18.34
N TRP A 65 13.07 36.63 -18.54
CA TRP A 65 13.49 35.36 -17.96
C TRP A 65 13.46 35.34 -16.43
N THR A 66 13.56 36.51 -15.77
CA THR A 66 13.40 36.64 -14.32
C THR A 66 12.00 36.25 -13.84
N LEU A 67 10.97 36.48 -14.67
CA LEU A 67 9.59 36.14 -14.35
C LEU A 67 9.22 34.75 -14.89
N LEU A 68 9.72 34.40 -16.07
CA LEU A 68 9.45 33.11 -16.71
C LEU A 68 9.95 31.95 -15.83
N LEU A 69 11.19 32.01 -15.32
CA LEU A 69 11.75 30.92 -14.50
C LEU A 69 10.91 30.55 -13.26
N PRO A 70 10.54 31.49 -12.36
CA PRO A 70 9.71 31.16 -11.22
C PRO A 70 8.29 30.73 -11.61
N ALA A 71 7.71 31.34 -12.66
CA ALA A 71 6.39 30.95 -13.15
C ALA A 71 6.37 29.51 -13.68
N TYR A 72 7.31 29.14 -14.55
CA TYR A 72 7.43 27.77 -15.06
C TYR A 72 7.81 26.76 -13.98
N SER A 73 8.60 27.17 -12.97
CA SER A 73 8.92 26.31 -11.82
C SER A 73 7.66 25.88 -11.06
N ILE A 74 6.77 26.83 -10.76
CA ILE A 74 5.49 26.52 -10.10
C ILE A 74 4.64 25.60 -10.96
N VAL A 75 4.53 25.88 -12.27
CA VAL A 75 3.78 25.02 -13.21
C VAL A 75 4.36 23.61 -13.25
N LEU A 76 5.69 23.47 -13.27
CA LEU A 76 6.35 22.17 -13.27
C LEU A 76 6.08 21.40 -11.98
N VAL A 77 6.16 22.05 -10.82
CA VAL A 77 5.83 21.43 -9.52
C VAL A 77 4.38 20.94 -9.51
N LEU A 78 3.42 21.78 -9.91
CA LEU A 78 2.01 21.40 -9.99
C LEU A 78 1.79 20.24 -10.98
N LEU A 79 2.45 20.29 -12.14
CA LEU A 79 2.39 19.23 -13.14
C LEU A 79 2.94 17.91 -12.57
N THR A 80 4.06 17.92 -11.85
CA THR A 80 4.62 16.73 -11.20
C THR A 80 3.64 16.13 -10.20
N TYR A 81 2.99 16.95 -9.38
CA TYR A 81 1.95 16.47 -8.45
C TYR A 81 0.75 15.89 -9.19
N PHE A 82 0.30 16.54 -10.26
CA PHE A 82 -0.83 16.05 -11.05
C PHE A 82 -0.50 14.71 -11.73
N VAL A 83 0.70 14.59 -12.31
CA VAL A 83 1.19 13.33 -12.90
C VAL A 83 1.33 12.24 -11.84
N TYR A 84 1.88 12.57 -10.67
CA TYR A 84 1.97 11.63 -9.55
C TYR A 84 0.60 11.12 -9.13
N PHE A 85 -0.38 12.02 -8.98
CA PHE A 85 -1.76 11.67 -8.66
C PHE A 85 -2.40 10.80 -9.74
N ALA A 86 -2.21 11.15 -11.02
CA ALA A 86 -2.70 10.36 -12.14
C ALA A 86 -2.10 8.95 -12.15
N ILE A 87 -0.79 8.82 -11.88
CA ILE A 87 -0.11 7.52 -11.77
C ILE A 87 -0.63 6.75 -10.54
N ALA A 88 -0.82 7.42 -9.40
CA ALA A 88 -1.33 6.80 -8.19
C ALA A 88 -2.72 6.21 -8.43
N ILE A 89 -3.63 6.95 -9.07
CA ILE A 89 -4.95 6.44 -9.46
C ILE A 89 -4.81 5.30 -10.48
N ALA A 90 -4.00 5.48 -11.52
CA ALA A 90 -3.82 4.47 -12.57
C ALA A 90 -3.24 3.15 -12.03
N ARG A 91 -2.45 3.20 -10.95
CA ARG A 91 -1.88 2.03 -10.27
C ARG A 91 -2.74 1.49 -9.12
N THR A 92 -3.82 2.16 -8.75
CA THR A 92 -4.70 1.68 -7.69
C THR A 92 -5.49 0.48 -8.23
N PRO A 93 -5.40 -0.71 -7.60
CA PRO A 93 -6.21 -1.86 -7.99
C PRO A 93 -7.70 -1.57 -7.74
N SER A 94 -8.59 -2.33 -8.39
CA SER A 94 -10.03 -2.20 -8.16
C SER A 94 -10.35 -2.32 -6.66
N PHE A 95 -11.26 -1.49 -6.14
CA PHE A 95 -11.67 -1.54 -4.74
C PHE A 95 -12.19 -2.90 -4.28
N SER A 96 -12.61 -3.75 -5.21
CA SER A 96 -13.07 -5.12 -4.95
C SER A 96 -11.94 -6.15 -4.90
N ASP A 97 -10.70 -5.78 -5.22
CA ASP A 97 -9.56 -6.69 -5.21
C ASP A 97 -8.96 -6.78 -3.79
N PRO A 98 -8.88 -7.99 -3.19
CA PRO A 98 -8.22 -8.22 -1.90
C PRO A 98 -6.76 -7.71 -1.85
N ASN A 99 -6.08 -7.63 -2.99
CA ASN A 99 -4.71 -7.10 -3.10
C ASN A 99 -4.60 -5.61 -2.72
N THR A 100 -5.71 -4.90 -2.54
CA THR A 100 -5.72 -3.53 -2.01
C THR A 100 -5.29 -3.46 -0.55
N PHE A 101 -5.54 -4.52 0.23
CA PHE A 101 -5.30 -4.56 1.68
C PHE A 101 -4.31 -5.65 2.10
N ILE A 102 -3.86 -6.46 1.14
CA ILE A 102 -3.04 -7.64 1.37
C ILE A 102 -1.70 -7.42 0.68
N ASP A 103 -0.60 -7.58 1.42
CA ASP A 103 0.75 -7.52 0.85
C ASP A 103 1.20 -8.92 0.39
N THR A 104 2.32 -8.98 -0.33
CA THR A 104 2.88 -10.24 -0.85
C THR A 104 3.28 -11.23 0.25
N LYS A 105 3.40 -10.78 1.51
CA LYS A 105 3.81 -11.61 2.65
C LYS A 105 2.66 -12.04 3.56
N ALA A 106 1.42 -11.67 3.24
CA ALA A 106 0.27 -12.08 4.03
C ALA A 106 0.10 -13.60 3.98
N HIS A 107 -0.05 -14.22 5.15
CA HIS A 107 -0.23 -15.65 5.28
C HIS A 107 -1.71 -15.98 5.23
N LEU A 108 -2.27 -16.02 4.02
CA LEU A 108 -3.69 -16.33 3.80
C LEU A 108 -3.87 -17.81 3.40
N PRO A 109 -4.90 -18.49 3.93
CA PRO A 109 -5.24 -19.83 3.46
C PRO A 109 -5.78 -19.77 2.02
N ALA A 110 -5.62 -20.86 1.27
CA ALA A 110 -6.16 -20.95 -0.09
C ALA A 110 -7.67 -20.69 -0.11
N LEU A 111 -8.13 -19.78 -0.99
CA LEU A 111 -9.52 -19.30 -1.08
C LEU A 111 -10.58 -20.43 -1.19
N ASP A 112 -10.19 -21.59 -1.72
CA ASP A 112 -11.09 -22.73 -1.95
C ASP A 112 -11.33 -23.58 -0.70
N THR A 113 -10.59 -23.35 0.40
CA THR A 113 -10.70 -24.14 1.63
C THR A 113 -10.98 -23.23 2.82
N ASN A 114 -12.10 -23.47 3.50
CA ASN A 114 -12.40 -22.87 4.80
C ASN A 114 -11.50 -23.47 5.90
N GLN A 115 -10.19 -23.24 5.82
CA GLN A 115 -9.19 -23.79 6.73
C GLN A 115 -9.41 -23.28 8.16
N HIS A 116 -9.92 -22.06 8.32
CA HIS A 116 -10.37 -21.52 9.61
C HIS A 116 -11.49 -22.35 10.26
N LEU A 117 -12.37 -23.00 9.49
CA LEU A 117 -13.43 -23.88 10.02
C LEU A 117 -12.91 -25.27 10.37
N LYS A 118 -11.92 -25.77 9.62
CA LYS A 118 -11.27 -27.06 9.91
C LYS A 118 -10.50 -27.02 11.24
N HIS A 119 -9.97 -25.84 11.58
CA HIS A 119 -9.23 -25.59 12.82
C HIS A 119 -10.11 -25.10 13.99
N ALA A 120 -11.43 -25.10 13.84
CA ALA A 120 -12.37 -24.80 14.92
C ALA A 120 -12.59 -25.98 15.88
N ASP A 121 -12.00 -27.15 15.58
CA ASP A 121 -12.02 -28.32 16.44
C ASP A 121 -11.06 -28.09 17.64
N PRO A 122 -11.53 -28.22 18.90
CA PRO A 122 -10.70 -28.00 20.09
C PRO A 122 -9.46 -28.89 20.20
N GLY A 123 -9.34 -29.97 19.42
CA GLY A 123 -8.16 -30.84 19.37
C GLY A 123 -7.15 -30.53 18.27
N ALA A 124 -7.45 -29.61 17.35
CA ALA A 124 -6.56 -29.26 16.25
C ALA A 124 -5.54 -28.19 16.67
N ILE A 125 -4.27 -28.35 16.29
CA ILE A 125 -3.26 -27.28 16.44
C ILE A 125 -3.31 -26.45 15.15
N PRO A 126 -3.83 -25.21 15.18
CA PRO A 126 -3.90 -24.38 13.99
C PRO A 126 -2.51 -23.92 13.56
N GLU A 127 -2.25 -23.99 12.26
CA GLU A 127 -1.17 -23.23 11.63
C GLU A 127 -1.47 -21.72 11.69
N LEU A 128 -0.42 -20.90 11.75
CA LEU A 128 -0.53 -19.45 11.87
C LEU A 128 -0.94 -18.82 10.54
N TYR A 129 -2.17 -18.34 10.45
CA TYR A 129 -2.70 -17.61 9.29
C TYR A 129 -3.27 -16.26 9.70
N ASP A 130 -3.17 -15.28 8.80
CA ASP A 130 -3.84 -13.99 8.93
C ASP A 130 -5.34 -14.15 8.64
N ILE A 131 -6.18 -13.48 9.43
CA ILE A 131 -7.63 -13.47 9.24
C ILE A 131 -8.00 -12.22 8.43
N PRO A 132 -8.64 -12.36 7.25
CA PRO A 132 -9.05 -11.20 6.46
C PRO A 132 -9.96 -10.27 7.24
N ILE A 133 -9.71 -8.96 7.18
CA ILE A 133 -10.51 -7.95 7.89
C ILE A 133 -11.99 -8.00 7.54
N GLY A 134 -12.35 -8.36 6.30
CA GLY A 134 -13.74 -8.55 5.89
C GLY A 134 -14.44 -9.68 6.65
N MET A 135 -13.72 -10.75 6.99
CA MET A 135 -14.24 -11.86 7.79
C MET A 135 -14.43 -11.43 9.25
N VAL A 136 -13.45 -10.75 9.84
CA VAL A 136 -13.55 -10.20 11.20
C VAL A 136 -14.73 -9.24 11.29
N ASN A 137 -14.83 -8.29 10.36
CA ASN A 137 -15.92 -7.32 10.32
C ASN A 137 -17.29 -8.01 10.24
N ARG A 138 -17.43 -9.04 9.39
CA ARG A 138 -18.66 -9.82 9.28
C ARG A 138 -18.99 -10.63 10.53
N VAL A 139 -18.01 -11.13 11.27
CA VAL A 139 -18.27 -11.90 12.51
C VAL A 139 -18.62 -10.96 13.66
N VAL A 140 -17.90 -9.84 13.80
CA VAL A 140 -18.09 -8.87 14.89
C VAL A 140 -19.33 -8.02 14.68
N TYR A 141 -19.57 -7.55 13.46
CA TYR A 141 -20.62 -6.58 13.13
C TYR A 141 -21.70 -7.12 12.18
N GLY A 142 -21.61 -8.38 11.75
CA GLY A 142 -22.62 -8.98 10.90
C GLY A 142 -23.97 -9.09 11.60
N PRO A 143 -25.07 -9.26 10.82
CA PRO A 143 -26.40 -9.39 11.38
C PRO A 143 -26.44 -10.55 12.37
N HIS A 144 -26.76 -10.24 13.64
CA HIS A 144 -26.95 -11.23 14.68
C HIS A 144 -28.14 -12.11 14.26
N ARG A 145 -27.84 -13.32 13.77
CA ARG A 145 -28.88 -14.31 13.49
C ARG A 145 -29.40 -14.79 14.84
N SER A 146 -30.48 -14.17 15.31
CA SER A 146 -31.17 -14.60 16.52
C SER A 146 -31.48 -16.08 16.40
N ARG A 147 -30.84 -16.90 17.24
CA ARG A 147 -30.96 -18.36 17.27
C ARG A 147 -32.29 -18.75 17.92
N ASN A 148 -33.41 -18.37 17.30
CA ASN A 148 -34.76 -18.70 17.77
C ASN A 148 -35.64 -19.33 16.68
N GLU A 149 -35.05 -20.10 15.76
CA GLU A 149 -35.80 -21.11 14.99
C GLU A 149 -35.16 -22.48 15.21
N ILE A 150 -35.38 -23.02 16.40
CA ILE A 150 -35.39 -24.47 16.60
C ILE A 150 -36.65 -24.94 15.88
N ARG A 151 -36.52 -25.37 14.63
CA ARG A 151 -37.55 -26.15 13.96
C ARG A 151 -37.31 -27.61 14.34
N PRO A 152 -38.13 -28.24 15.20
CA PRO A 152 -37.93 -29.64 15.54
C PRO A 152 -38.23 -30.48 14.30
N SER A 153 -37.22 -31.20 13.82
CA SER A 153 -37.38 -32.32 12.91
C SER A 153 -37.90 -33.52 13.70
N GLY A 154 -39.11 -33.97 13.42
CA GLY A 154 -39.62 -35.23 13.96
C GLY A 154 -41.10 -35.49 13.68
N GLU A 155 -41.34 -36.40 12.73
CA GLU A 155 -42.43 -37.38 12.74
C GLU A 155 -43.78 -37.07 12.05
N SER A 156 -44.22 -38.07 11.24
CA SER A 156 -45.43 -38.17 10.37
C SER A 156 -45.22 -37.64 8.94
N SER A 157 -45.18 -38.43 7.86
CA SER A 157 -45.92 -39.66 7.59
C SER A 157 -45.13 -40.55 6.62
N SER A 158 -44.63 -41.68 7.13
CA SER A 158 -44.29 -42.87 6.35
C SER A 158 -45.22 -43.99 6.84
N LYS A 159 -46.52 -43.86 6.55
CA LYS A 159 -47.50 -44.95 6.68
C LYS A 159 -48.83 -44.59 6.00
N ALA A 160 -48.86 -44.65 4.68
CA ALA A 160 -50.11 -44.77 3.92
C ALA A 160 -49.87 -45.44 2.56
N ASP A 161 -49.09 -46.53 2.55
CA ASP A 161 -49.15 -47.56 1.51
C ASP A 161 -49.94 -48.74 2.09
N LYS A 162 -51.27 -48.69 1.97
CA LYS A 162 -52.13 -49.86 1.75
C LYS A 162 -53.58 -49.40 1.58
N VAL A 163 -54.29 -50.07 0.69
CA VAL A 163 -55.72 -49.98 0.36
C VAL A 163 -56.04 -48.98 -0.76
N GLN A 164 -55.96 -49.42 -2.01
CA GLN A 164 -57.15 -49.83 -2.77
C GLN A 164 -56.72 -50.48 -4.11
N GLU A 165 -57.12 -51.73 -4.30
CA GLU A 165 -57.13 -52.47 -5.56
C GLU A 165 -57.95 -51.77 -6.66
N SER A 166 -57.55 -52.02 -7.92
CA SER A 166 -58.22 -51.75 -9.22
C SER A 166 -59.64 -52.36 -9.32
N PRO A 167 -60.43 -52.29 -10.44
CA PRO A 167 -60.20 -51.67 -11.76
C PRO A 167 -61.47 -51.01 -12.44
N GLN A 168 -61.25 -50.52 -13.67
CA GLN A 168 -62.17 -50.47 -14.84
C GLN A 168 -62.90 -49.19 -15.26
N THR A 169 -62.72 -48.98 -16.57
CA THR A 169 -63.31 -48.13 -17.60
C THR A 169 -64.84 -48.28 -17.73
N PRO A 170 -65.48 -47.42 -18.52
CA PRO A 170 -65.75 -47.77 -19.92
C PRO A 170 -65.16 -46.80 -20.96
#